data_AF-A0A841RC17-F1
#
_entry.id   AF-A0A841RC17-F1
#
_cell.length_a   1.000
_cell.length_b   1.000
_cell.length_c   1.000
_cell.angle_alpha   90.00
_cell.angle_beta   90.00
_cell.angle_gamma   90.00
#
_symmetry.space_group_name_H-M   'P 1'
#
loop_
_entity.id
_entity.type
_entity.pdbx_description
1 polymer ?
#
loop_
_entity_poly.entity_id
_entity_poly.type
_entity_poly.pdbx_seq_one_letter_code
_entity_poly.pdbx_strand_id
1 'polypeptide(L)'
;MAVLDFIIYYIVPLASLSLPVFAIIEIRNLVRTNTITTVLNLENEFNTRKTQLNSVSREILLNKEELNNNPDLREALRGDLKAAKENYLNALDRFCFCIDKTYIREKEWKTEYFDLIENVVDRNKDEFKGISKYRNIQRLHKRWI
;
A
#
# COMPACT_ATOMS: atom_id res chain seq x y z
N MET A 1 -6.68 59.39 18.35
CA MET A 1 -7.33 58.76 17.19
C MET A 1 -6.30 58.18 16.21
N ALA A 2 -5.33 58.97 15.70
CA ALA A 2 -4.35 58.51 14.69
C ALA A 2 -3.58 57.21 14.98
N VAL A 3 -3.24 56.90 16.24
CA VAL A 3 -2.51 55.66 16.60
C VAL A 3 -3.42 54.42 16.51
N LEU A 4 -4.69 54.56 16.87
CA LEU A 4 -5.67 53.47 16.81
C LEU A 4 -5.97 53.10 15.35
N ASP A 5 -6.12 54.12 14.50
CA ASP A 5 -6.37 53.95 13.06
C ASP A 5 -5.17 53.31 12.35
N PHE A 6 -3.93 53.64 12.76
CA PHE A 6 -2.72 53.01 12.24
C PHE A 6 -2.63 51.52 12.60
N ILE A 7 -2.96 51.15 13.84
CA ILE A 7 -2.96 49.75 14.28
C ILE A 7 -4.01 48.93 13.51
N ILE A 8 -5.21 49.48 13.34
CA ILE A 8 -6.31 48.81 12.63
C ILE A 8 -5.97 48.65 11.13
N TYR A 9 -5.37 49.66 10.51
CA TYR A 9 -5.13 49.63 9.06
C TYR A 9 -3.89 48.82 8.65
N TYR A 10 -2.87 48.72 9.51
CA TYR A 10 -1.62 48.04 9.15
C TYR A 10 -1.36 46.73 9.91
N ILE A 11 -1.70 46.66 11.22
CA ILE A 11 -1.37 45.49 12.04
C ILE A 11 -2.43 44.38 11.87
N VAL A 12 -3.72 44.74 11.82
CA VAL A 12 -4.81 43.76 11.65
C VAL A 12 -4.70 43.02 10.30
N PRO A 13 -4.43 43.67 9.16
CA PRO A 13 -4.26 42.96 7.88
C PRO A 13 -3.01 42.06 7.88
N LEU A 14 -1.88 42.51 8.44
CA LEU A 14 -0.68 41.69 8.56
C LEU A 14 -0.91 40.43 9.41
N ALA A 15 -1.59 40.59 10.56
CA ALA A 15 -1.97 39.46 11.41
C ALA A 15 -2.94 38.52 10.69
N SER A 16 -3.91 39.07 9.94
CA SER A 16 -4.88 38.28 9.18
C SER A 16 -4.25 37.46 8.04
N LEU A 17 -3.13 37.92 7.47
CA LEU A 17 -2.35 37.20 6.46
C LEU A 17 -1.49 36.08 7.08
N SER A 18 -1.14 36.17 8.36
CA SER A 18 -0.34 35.12 9.03
C SER A 18 -1.15 33.87 9.35
N LEU A 19 -2.43 34.02 9.71
CA LEU A 19 -3.35 32.92 10.03
C LEU A 19 -3.49 31.87 8.90
N PRO A 20 -3.72 32.24 7.62
CA PRO A 20 -3.80 31.27 6.54
C PRO A 20 -2.47 30.55 6.30
N VAL A 21 -1.32 31.21 6.53
CA VAL A 21 0.00 30.56 6.41
C VAL A 21 0.17 29.47 7.47
N PHE A 22 -0.19 29.75 8.72
CA PHE A 22 -0.18 28.74 9.79
C PHE A 22 -1.15 27.59 9.48
N ALA A 23 -2.36 27.89 9.02
CA ALA A 23 -3.34 26.87 8.62
C ALA A 23 -2.81 25.98 7.47
N ILE A 24 -2.15 26.55 6.47
CA ILE A 24 -1.53 25.78 5.36
C ILE A 24 -0.43 24.84 5.89
N ILE A 25 0.41 25.31 6.81
CA ILE A 25 1.46 24.48 7.42
C ILE A 25 0.85 23.31 8.19
N GLU A 26 -0.19 23.56 8.97
CA GLU A 26 -0.90 22.54 9.74
C GLU A 26 -1.59 21.51 8.84
N ILE A 27 -2.31 21.97 7.80
CA ILE A 27 -2.92 21.11 6.79
C ILE A 27 -1.85 20.24 6.12
N ARG A 28 -0.70 20.82 5.76
CA ARG A 28 0.39 20.06 5.12
C ARG A 28 0.93 18.97 6.04
N ASN A 29 1.10 19.27 7.33
CA ASN A 29 1.54 18.30 8.31
C ASN A 29 0.48 17.21 8.53
N LEU A 30 -0.80 17.57 8.61
CA LEU A 30 -1.91 16.64 8.73
C LEU A 30 -2.01 15.69 7.54
N VAL A 31 -1.94 16.23 6.31
CA VAL A 31 -1.93 15.43 5.07
C VAL A 31 -0.76 14.45 5.09
N ARG A 32 0.45 14.92 5.44
CA ARG A 32 1.63 14.06 5.53
C ARG A 32 1.44 12.93 6.53
N THR A 33 0.96 13.21 7.74
CA THR A 33 0.70 12.20 8.77
C THR A 33 -0.34 11.19 8.29
N ASN A 34 -1.45 11.65 7.71
CA ASN A 34 -2.49 10.78 7.17
C ASN A 34 -1.99 9.88 6.04
N THR A 35 -1.14 10.40 5.14
CA THR A 35 -0.51 9.59 4.10
C THR A 35 0.37 8.50 4.71
N ILE A 36 1.22 8.83 5.69
CA ILE A 36 2.08 7.84 6.36
C ILE A 36 1.23 6.77 7.05
N THR A 37 0.21 7.17 7.82
CA THR A 37 -0.70 6.22 8.48
C THR A 37 -1.41 5.31 7.47
N THR A 38 -1.82 5.86 6.33
CA THR A 38 -2.45 5.08 5.25
C THR A 38 -1.48 4.06 4.67
N VAL A 39 -0.22 4.44 4.42
CA VAL A 39 0.80 3.52 3.93
C VAL A 39 1.04 2.39 4.93
N LEU A 40 1.25 2.73 6.21
CA LEU A 40 1.46 1.74 7.27
C LEU A 40 0.29 0.77 7.40
N ASN A 41 -0.94 1.26 7.24
CA ASN A 41 -2.14 0.42 7.25
C ASN A 41 -2.19 -0.54 6.05
N LEU A 42 -1.88 -0.05 4.85
CA LEU A 42 -1.82 -0.89 3.63
C LEU A 42 -0.70 -1.93 3.74
N GLU A 43 0.46 -1.52 4.27
CA GLU A 43 1.57 -2.42 4.52
C GLU A 43 1.21 -3.51 5.52
N ASN A 44 0.60 -3.14 6.63
CA ASN A 44 0.12 -4.10 7.61
C ASN A 44 -0.92 -5.06 7.01
N GLU A 45 -1.81 -4.58 6.13
CA GLU A 45 -2.80 -5.40 5.45
C GLU A 45 -2.14 -6.48 4.58
N PHE A 46 -1.23 -6.10 3.66
CA PHE A 46 -0.59 -7.11 2.80
C PHE A 46 0.41 -8.00 3.56
N ASN A 47 1.07 -7.50 4.61
CA ASN A 47 1.96 -8.30 5.46
C ASN A 47 1.19 -9.34 6.28
N THR A 48 0.02 -8.98 6.80
CA THR A 48 -0.88 -9.92 7.48
C THR A 48 -1.32 -11.03 6.52
N ARG A 49 -1.76 -10.66 5.31
CA ARG A 49 -2.17 -11.64 4.29
C ARG A 49 -1.00 -12.50 3.79
N LYS A 50 0.20 -11.94 3.69
CA LYS A 50 1.44 -12.69 3.39
C LYS A 50 1.75 -13.72 4.48
N THR A 51 1.53 -13.35 5.75
CA THR A 51 1.71 -14.26 6.88
C THR A 51 0.72 -15.42 6.81
N GLN A 52 -0.55 -15.16 6.48
CA GLN A 52 -1.57 -16.19 6.25
C GLN A 52 -1.23 -17.09 5.06
N LEU A 53 -0.76 -16.52 3.94
CA LEU A 53 -0.29 -17.30 2.79
C LEU A 53 0.87 -18.23 3.20
N ASN A 54 1.81 -17.73 3.99
CA ASN A 54 2.95 -18.51 4.48
C ASN A 54 2.52 -19.61 5.47
N SER A 55 1.53 -19.36 6.32
CA SER A 55 1.04 -20.37 7.27
C SER A 55 0.37 -21.53 6.54
N VAL A 56 -0.51 -21.24 5.58
CA VAL A 56 -1.17 -22.28 4.75
C VAL A 56 -0.13 -23.03 3.92
N SER A 57 0.84 -22.31 3.32
CA SER A 57 1.93 -22.95 2.57
C SER A 57 2.76 -23.90 3.45
N ARG A 58 3.03 -23.49 4.70
CA ARG A 58 3.77 -24.31 5.67
C ARG A 58 2.98 -25.53 6.08
N GLU A 59 1.69 -25.40 6.33
CA GLU A 59 0.81 -26.51 6.70
C GLU A 59 0.78 -27.59 5.61
N ILE A 60 0.70 -27.18 4.34
CA ILE A 60 0.78 -28.10 3.20
C ILE A 60 2.13 -28.83 3.15
N LEU A 61 3.23 -28.15 3.49
CA LEU A 61 4.56 -28.75 3.49
C LEU A 61 4.75 -29.74 4.64
N LEU A 62 4.23 -29.43 5.83
CA LEU A 62 4.36 -30.28 7.02
C LEU A 62 3.49 -31.52 6.93
N ASN A 63 2.27 -31.41 6.40
CA ASN A 63 1.30 -32.51 6.33
C ASN A 63 1.35 -33.27 4.98
N LYS A 64 2.48 -33.20 4.27
CA LYS A 64 2.59 -33.74 2.89
C LYS A 64 2.23 -35.22 2.78
N GLU A 65 2.60 -36.02 3.78
CA GLU A 65 2.27 -37.45 3.82
C GLU A 65 0.78 -37.71 4.05
N GLU A 66 0.16 -36.96 4.97
CA GLU A 66 -1.27 -37.04 5.25
C GLU A 66 -2.10 -36.60 4.03
N LEU A 67 -1.66 -35.56 3.32
CA LEU A 67 -2.32 -35.07 2.10
C LEU A 67 -2.23 -36.03 0.92
N ASN A 68 -1.24 -36.93 0.91
CA ASN A 68 -1.18 -37.99 -0.09
C ASN A 68 -2.22 -39.08 0.20
N ASN A 69 -2.50 -39.35 1.47
CA ASN A 69 -3.44 -40.37 1.92
C ASN A 69 -4.89 -39.87 1.93
N ASN A 70 -5.11 -38.57 2.13
CA ASN A 70 -6.44 -37.95 2.15
C ASN A 70 -6.63 -36.94 0.99
N PRO A 71 -7.25 -37.35 -0.13
CA PRO A 71 -7.42 -36.49 -1.29
C PRO A 71 -8.36 -35.29 -1.03
N ASP A 72 -9.36 -35.44 -0.17
CA ASP A 72 -10.33 -34.39 0.15
C ASP A 72 -9.66 -33.26 0.93
N LEU A 73 -8.85 -33.60 1.93
CA LEU A 73 -8.05 -32.64 2.70
C LEU A 73 -7.06 -31.88 1.80
N ARG A 74 -6.47 -32.58 0.82
CA ARG A 74 -5.56 -31.99 -0.16
C ARG A 74 -6.25 -30.99 -1.07
N GLU A 75 -7.48 -31.27 -1.49
CA GLU A 75 -8.25 -30.34 -2.31
C GLU A 75 -8.66 -29.10 -1.50
N ALA A 76 -9.11 -29.28 -0.26
CA ALA A 76 -9.45 -28.20 0.66
C ALA A 76 -8.26 -27.24 0.87
N LEU A 77 -7.09 -27.76 1.26
CA LEU A 77 -5.90 -26.93 1.49
C LEU A 77 -5.38 -26.25 0.21
N ARG A 78 -5.55 -26.87 -0.96
CA ARG A 78 -5.25 -26.20 -2.24
C ARG A 78 -6.18 -25.03 -2.51
N GLY A 79 -7.46 -25.18 -2.17
CA GLY A 79 -8.45 -24.10 -2.19
C GLY A 79 -8.03 -22.93 -1.29
N ASP A 80 -7.67 -23.25 -0.05
CA ASP A 80 -7.22 -22.25 0.94
C ASP A 80 -5.94 -21.55 0.49
N LEU A 81 -4.97 -22.29 -0.06
CA LEU A 81 -3.73 -21.72 -0.57
C LEU A 81 -4.01 -20.74 -1.72
N LYS A 82 -4.90 -21.13 -2.65
CA LYS A 82 -5.30 -20.26 -3.76
C LYS A 82 -5.98 -18.99 -3.25
N ALA A 83 -6.93 -19.13 -2.32
CA ALA A 83 -7.62 -17.99 -1.72
C ALA A 83 -6.66 -17.06 -0.97
N ALA A 84 -5.74 -17.60 -0.17
CA ALA A 84 -4.73 -16.84 0.55
C ALA A 84 -3.80 -16.08 -0.42
N LYS A 85 -3.38 -16.72 -1.52
CA LYS A 85 -2.57 -16.09 -2.57
C LYS A 85 -3.33 -14.94 -3.23
N GLU A 86 -4.57 -15.17 -3.62
CA GLU A 86 -5.41 -14.14 -4.23
C GLU A 86 -5.63 -12.96 -3.30
N ASN A 87 -5.88 -13.23 -2.02
CA ASN A 87 -6.03 -12.20 -1.00
C ASN A 87 -4.76 -11.35 -0.84
N TYR A 88 -3.58 -11.97 -0.78
CA TYR A 88 -2.31 -11.27 -0.71
C TYR A 88 -2.07 -10.37 -1.93
N LEU A 89 -2.21 -10.92 -3.13
CA LEU A 89 -2.00 -10.18 -4.37
C LEU A 89 -3.01 -9.05 -4.56
N ASN A 90 -4.27 -9.22 -4.14
CA ASN A 90 -5.28 -8.16 -4.15
C ASN A 90 -4.90 -6.98 -3.23
N ALA A 91 -4.38 -7.27 -2.03
CA ALA A 91 -3.95 -6.21 -1.12
C ALA A 91 -2.72 -5.47 -1.66
N LEU A 92 -1.76 -6.19 -2.21
CA LEU A 92 -0.60 -5.58 -2.85
C LEU A 92 -0.98 -4.76 -4.09
N ASP A 93 -1.96 -5.20 -4.88
CA ASP A 93 -2.45 -4.44 -6.04
C ASP A 93 -3.12 -3.12 -5.63
N ARG A 94 -3.87 -3.10 -4.51
CA ARG A 94 -4.41 -1.85 -3.93
C ARG A 94 -3.30 -0.92 -3.47
N PHE A 95 -2.26 -1.46 -2.84
CA PHE A 95 -1.09 -0.67 -2.48
C PHE A 95 -0.42 -0.05 -3.72
N CYS A 96 -0.23 -0.84 -4.78
CA CYS A 96 0.33 -0.36 -6.05
C CYS A 96 -0.58 0.68 -6.73
N PHE A 97 -1.91 0.54 -6.60
CA PHE A 97 -2.86 1.55 -7.07
C PHE A 97 -2.65 2.89 -6.36
N CYS A 98 -2.40 2.89 -5.04
CA CYS A 98 -2.15 4.11 -4.28
C CYS A 98 -0.87 4.83 -4.71
N ILE A 99 0.20 4.09 -5.01
CA ILE A 99 1.43 4.66 -5.57
C ILE A 99 1.16 5.21 -6.97
N ASP A 100 0.54 4.42 -7.84
CA ASP A 100 0.32 4.79 -9.23
C ASP A 100 -0.53 6.06 -9.38
N LYS A 101 -1.56 6.23 -8.53
CA LYS A 101 -2.41 7.41 -8.51
C LYS A 101 -1.78 8.60 -7.81
N THR A 102 -0.51 8.52 -7.41
CA THR A 102 0.24 9.59 -6.75
C THR A 102 -0.34 10.05 -5.41
N TYR A 103 -1.25 9.27 -4.81
CA TYR A 103 -1.66 9.47 -3.41
C TYR A 103 -0.49 9.32 -2.45
N ILE A 104 0.52 8.57 -2.90
CA ILE A 104 1.77 8.32 -2.22
C ILE A 104 2.91 8.63 -3.22
N ARG A 105 3.97 9.31 -2.78
CA ARG A 105 5.07 9.76 -3.64
C ARG A 105 5.98 8.62 -4.10
N GLU A 106 5.84 8.18 -5.34
CA GLU A 106 6.58 7.05 -5.93
C GLU A 106 8.10 7.04 -5.63
N LYS A 107 8.78 8.20 -5.69
CA LYS A 107 10.23 8.30 -5.42
C LYS A 107 10.64 7.74 -4.05
N GLU A 108 9.81 7.93 -3.03
CA GLU A 108 10.12 7.49 -1.66
C GLU A 108 9.94 5.98 -1.52
N TRP A 109 8.95 5.42 -2.21
CA TRP A 109 8.50 4.03 -2.01
C TRP A 109 9.05 3.06 -3.05
N LYS A 110 9.54 3.55 -4.20
CA LYS A 110 10.24 2.71 -5.18
C LYS A 110 11.42 2.01 -4.52
N THR A 111 12.27 2.74 -3.80
CA THR A 111 13.46 2.15 -3.15
C THR A 111 13.09 1.05 -2.16
N GLU A 112 11.99 1.20 -1.43
CA GLU A 112 11.58 0.24 -0.39
C GLU A 112 10.88 -1.01 -0.96
N TYR A 113 10.06 -0.83 -2.00
CA TYR A 113 9.20 -1.91 -2.50
C TYR A 113 9.58 -2.43 -3.89
N PHE A 114 10.62 -1.89 -4.53
CA PHE A 114 11.08 -2.37 -5.83
C PHE A 114 11.32 -3.89 -5.81
N ASP A 115 12.18 -4.35 -4.90
CA ASP A 115 12.52 -5.77 -4.75
C ASP A 115 11.28 -6.61 -4.44
N LEU A 116 10.34 -6.09 -3.64
CA LEU A 116 9.10 -6.81 -3.31
C LEU A 116 8.26 -7.03 -4.57
N ILE A 117 8.04 -5.98 -5.36
CA ILE A 117 7.23 -6.05 -6.56
C ILE A 117 7.88 -6.93 -7.62
N GLU A 118 9.19 -6.78 -7.84
CA GLU A 118 9.97 -7.62 -8.76
C GLU A 118 9.84 -9.11 -8.37
N ASN A 119 10.10 -9.44 -7.09
CA ASN A 119 9.96 -10.80 -6.59
C ASN A 119 8.55 -11.37 -6.74
N VAL A 120 7.51 -10.56 -6.52
CA VAL A 120 6.12 -11.00 -6.66
C VAL A 120 5.78 -11.31 -8.11
N VAL A 121 6.20 -10.45 -9.04
CA VAL A 121 5.98 -10.67 -10.48
C VAL A 121 6.73 -11.91 -10.95
N ASP A 122 7.99 -12.07 -10.53
CA ASP A 122 8.82 -13.20 -10.93
C ASP A 122 8.36 -14.54 -10.37
N ARG A 123 7.87 -14.58 -9.13
CA ARG A 123 7.35 -15.82 -8.51
C ARG A 123 5.97 -16.22 -9.03
N ASN A 124 5.22 -15.27 -9.60
CA ASN A 124 3.84 -15.49 -10.05
C ASN A 124 3.66 -15.16 -11.54
N LYS A 125 4.67 -15.47 -12.38
CA LYS A 125 4.67 -15.11 -13.81
C LYS A 125 3.36 -15.42 -14.53
N ASP A 126 2.74 -16.56 -14.23
CA ASP A 126 1.47 -16.96 -14.83
C ASP A 126 0.31 -16.00 -14.54
N GLU A 127 0.26 -15.38 -13.35
CA GLU A 127 -0.75 -14.38 -12.98
C GLU A 127 -0.52 -13.03 -13.69
N PHE A 128 0.68 -12.80 -14.23
CA PHE A 128 1.10 -11.54 -14.87
C PHE A 128 1.32 -11.65 -16.38
N LYS A 129 1.05 -12.83 -16.98
CA LYS A 129 1.05 -13.02 -18.43
C LYS A 129 -0.13 -12.28 -19.06
N GLY A 130 0.15 -11.42 -20.04
CA GLY A 130 -0.88 -10.67 -20.78
C GLY A 130 -1.62 -9.65 -19.91
N ILE A 131 -2.95 -9.63 -20.01
CA ILE A 131 -3.82 -8.75 -19.22
C ILE A 131 -4.07 -9.40 -17.86
N SER A 132 -3.30 -8.99 -16.85
CA SER A 132 -3.45 -9.48 -15.48
C SER A 132 -4.72 -8.94 -14.81
N LYS A 133 -5.23 -9.68 -13.81
CA LYS A 133 -6.20 -9.15 -12.84
C LYS A 133 -5.54 -8.18 -11.84
N TYR A 134 -4.22 -8.27 -11.67
CA TYR A 134 -3.38 -7.43 -10.81
C TYR A 134 -2.66 -6.34 -11.62
N ARG A 135 -3.47 -5.50 -12.29
CA ARG A 135 -2.99 -4.53 -13.29
C ARG A 135 -2.11 -3.45 -12.70
N ASN A 136 -2.34 -3.08 -11.44
CA ASN A 136 -1.58 -2.00 -10.81
C ASN A 136 -0.18 -2.48 -10.46
N ILE A 137 -0.03 -3.70 -9.95
CA ILE A 137 1.29 -4.33 -9.76
C ILE A 137 2.03 -4.38 -11.10
N GLN A 138 1.40 -4.92 -12.15
CA GLN A 138 2.03 -5.10 -13.46
C GLN A 138 2.46 -3.76 -14.08
N ARG A 139 1.64 -2.72 -13.94
CA ARG A 139 1.93 -1.37 -14.46
C ARG A 139 3.03 -0.68 -13.68
N LEU A 140 3.04 -0.81 -12.36
CA LEU A 140 4.07 -0.23 -11.51
C LEU A 140 5.42 -0.90 -11.76
N HIS A 141 5.44 -2.24 -11.83
CA HIS A 141 6.62 -3.02 -12.22
C HIS A 141 7.22 -2.56 -13.55
N LYS A 142 6.39 -2.42 -14.60
CA LYS A 142 6.83 -1.92 -15.92
C LYS A 142 7.38 -0.50 -15.92
N ARG A 143 6.99 0.33 -14.96
CA ARG A 143 7.48 1.71 -14.81
C ARG A 143 8.80 1.76 -14.05
N TRP A 144 9.04 0.76 -13.21
CA TRP A 144 10.18 0.72 -12.32
C TRP A 144 11.41 0.07 -12.93
N ILE A 145 11.21 -0.85 -13.87
CA ILE A 145 12.22 -1.35 -14.82
C ILE A 145 12.58 -0.24 -15.80
#